data_AF-A0A132A378-F1
#
_entry.id   AF-A0A132A378-F1
#
_cell.length_a   1.000
_cell.length_b   1.000
_cell.length_c   1.000
_cell.angle_alpha   90.00
_cell.angle_beta   90.00
_cell.angle_gamma   90.00
#
_symmetry.space_group_name_H-M   'P 1'
#
loop_
_entity.id
_entity.type
_entity.pdbx_description
1 polymer ?
#
loop_
_entity_poly.entity_id
_entity_poly.type
_entity_poly.pdbx_seq_one_letter_code
_entity_poly.pdbx_strand_id
1 'polypeptide(L)'
;MFFKQKAEGLVRCMVSSKEEIKAKIEQGVTNRSISATNMNENSSRSHMIITITLKQRSINSKGNEETKTSVINLVDLAGSERLTDLAGGRNTVTGDKFRESVAINQSLSCLGNCIHALAEKANGRNVKVPYRESVLTRLLMNALGGNSRTAMIANISPADVNYDETLSTLRYGQR
;
A
#
# COMPACT_ATOMS: atom_id res chain seq x y z
N MET A 1 12.67 14.82 -12.88
CA MET A 1 11.29 14.66 -13.40
C MET A 1 10.47 13.92 -12.35
N PHE A 2 9.77 14.61 -11.44
CA PHE A 2 8.94 13.98 -10.42
C PHE A 2 7.63 13.55 -11.08
N PHE A 3 7.38 12.24 -11.18
CA PHE A 3 6.11 11.71 -11.66
C PHE A 3 4.97 12.30 -10.81
N LYS A 4 4.05 13.04 -11.45
CA LYS A 4 2.72 13.34 -10.90
C LYS A 4 1.97 12.02 -10.78
N GLN A 5 2.22 11.27 -9.71
CA GLN A 5 1.36 10.16 -9.32
C GLN A 5 0.02 10.76 -8.87
N LYS A 6 -0.97 10.73 -9.77
CA LYS A 6 -2.35 11.15 -9.49
C LYS A 6 -3.00 10.13 -8.55
N ALA A 7 -2.98 10.43 -7.25
CA ALA A 7 -3.99 10.05 -6.28
C ALA A 7 -4.64 11.36 -5.80
N GLU A 8 -5.97 11.43 -5.79
CA GLU A 8 -6.69 12.61 -5.31
C GLU A 8 -6.46 12.77 -3.80
N GLY A 9 -6.31 14.01 -3.33
CA GLY A 9 -6.11 14.30 -1.91
C GLY A 9 -4.69 14.04 -1.37
N LEU A 10 -3.69 13.74 -2.21
CA LEU A 10 -2.31 13.58 -1.74
C LEU A 10 -1.73 14.92 -1.26
N VAL A 11 -1.49 15.03 0.05
CA VAL A 11 -0.88 16.22 0.66
C VAL A 11 0.61 16.01 0.85
N ARG A 12 1.42 17.03 0.53
CA ARG A 12 2.85 17.09 0.87
C ARG A 12 3.08 18.25 1.81
N CYS A 13 3.83 18.02 2.88
CA CYS A 13 4.24 19.06 3.81
C CYS A 13 5.73 18.92 4.10
N MET A 14 6.38 20.06 4.36
CA MET A 14 7.73 20.09 4.91
C MET A 14 7.62 19.83 6.41
N VAL A 15 8.60 19.09 6.94
CA VAL A 15 8.74 18.81 8.36
C VAL A 15 10.19 19.04 8.76
N SER A 16 10.40 19.60 9.94
CA SER A 16 11.73 20.02 10.43
C SER A 16 12.24 19.19 11.61
N SER A 17 11.37 18.39 12.24
CA SER A 17 11.68 17.62 13.44
C SER A 17 11.04 16.22 13.41
N LYS A 18 11.51 15.34 14.29
CA LYS A 18 10.93 14.00 14.49
C LYS A 18 9.49 14.10 14.99
N GLU A 19 9.22 15.09 15.82
CA GLU A 19 7.93 15.37 16.45
C GLU A 19 6.92 15.79 15.37
N GLU A 20 7.32 16.64 14.43
CA GLU A 20 6.48 17.01 13.29
C GLU A 20 6.19 15.82 12.37
N ILE A 21 7.17 14.93 12.13
CA ILE A 21 6.94 13.69 11.38
C ILE A 21 5.88 12.84 12.08
N LYS A 22 6.03 12.61 13.39
CA LYS A 22 5.05 11.85 14.18
C LYS A 22 3.66 12.47 14.12
N ALA A 23 3.55 13.78 14.33
CA ALA A 23 2.28 14.49 14.28
C ALA A 23 1.60 14.34 12.91
N LYS A 24 2.36 14.34 11.81
CA LYS A 24 1.80 14.11 10.47
C LYS A 24 1.38 12.67 10.21
N ILE A 25 2.10 11.70 10.77
CA ILE A 25 1.69 10.29 10.74
C ILE A 25 0.38 10.12 11.51
N GLU A 26 0.30 10.63 12.74
CA GLU A 26 -0.90 10.58 13.58
C GLU A 26 -2.09 11.28 12.91
N GLN A 27 -1.87 12.46 12.30
CA GLN A 27 -2.90 13.14 11.52
C GLN A 27 -3.41 12.26 10.36
N GLY A 28 -2.52 11.54 9.66
CA GLY A 28 -2.89 10.61 8.60
C GLY A 28 -3.75 9.44 9.12
N VAL A 29 -3.37 8.86 10.25
CA VAL A 29 -4.11 7.77 10.91
C VAL A 29 -5.48 8.23 11.38
N THR A 30 -5.57 9.42 11.99
CA THR A 30 -6.84 10.02 12.44
C THR A 30 -7.75 10.32 11.26
N ASN A 31 -7.21 10.90 10.18
CA ASN A 31 -7.99 11.17 8.97
C ASN A 31 -8.55 9.88 8.36
N ARG A 32 -7.76 8.81 8.29
CA ARG A 32 -8.22 7.48 7.86
C ARG A 32 -9.37 6.97 8.76
N SER A 33 -9.22 7.12 10.07
CA SER A 33 -10.21 6.66 11.05
C SER A 33 -11.53 7.45 10.95
N ILE A 34 -11.47 8.78 10.77
CA ILE A 34 -12.66 9.63 10.61
C ILE A 34 -13.38 9.32 9.30
N SER A 35 -12.63 9.13 8.21
CA SER A 35 -13.22 8.70 6.93
C SER A 35 -13.92 7.36 7.06
N ALA A 36 -13.39 6.42 7.87
CA ALA A 36 -14.09 5.19 8.20
C ALA A 36 -15.37 5.47 9.00
N THR A 37 -15.33 6.22 10.11
CA THR A 37 -16.53 6.47 10.94
C THR A 37 -17.66 7.20 10.20
N ASN A 38 -17.35 8.13 9.27
CA ASN A 38 -18.35 8.84 8.47
C ASN A 38 -19.01 7.97 7.38
N MET A 39 -18.40 6.83 7.02
CA MET A 39 -18.89 5.92 5.98
C MET A 39 -19.10 4.47 6.46
N ASN A 40 -19.19 4.23 7.78
CA ASN A 40 -19.27 2.96 8.53
C ASN A 40 -17.92 2.53 9.16
N GLU A 41 -17.93 2.18 10.45
CA GLU A 41 -16.81 1.55 11.17
C GLU A 41 -16.19 0.42 10.34
N ASN A 42 -14.98 0.64 9.81
CA ASN A 42 -13.92 -0.37 9.70
C ASN A 42 -12.66 0.22 9.05
N SER A 43 -11.60 0.35 9.84
CA SER A 43 -10.24 0.64 9.38
C SER A 43 -9.71 -0.41 8.38
N SER A 44 -10.31 -1.60 8.31
CA SER A 44 -9.91 -2.68 7.39
C SER A 44 -10.18 -2.40 5.90
N ARG A 45 -10.89 -1.30 5.56
CA ARG A 45 -11.40 -1.06 4.20
C ARG A 45 -10.65 0.03 3.40
N SER A 46 -9.52 0.51 3.90
CA SER A 46 -8.72 1.50 3.16
C SER A 46 -7.22 1.23 3.27
N HIS A 47 -6.53 1.44 2.16
CA HIS A 47 -5.07 1.46 2.11
C HIS A 47 -4.55 2.83 2.52
N MET A 48 -3.52 2.85 3.36
CA MET A 48 -2.84 4.07 3.76
C MET A 48 -1.38 4.03 3.29
N ILE A 49 -0.92 5.10 2.64
CA ILE A 49 0.46 5.23 2.20
C ILE A 49 1.02 6.53 2.78
N ILE A 50 2.07 6.39 3.58
CA ILE A 50 2.84 7.51 4.10
C ILE A 50 4.22 7.47 3.45
N THR A 51 4.56 8.53 2.72
CA THR A 51 5.85 8.65 2.05
C THR A 51 6.69 9.74 2.71
N ILE A 52 7.84 9.34 3.27
CA ILE A 52 8.83 10.26 3.81
C ILE A 52 9.94 10.43 2.77
N THR A 53 10.13 11.66 2.30
CA THR A 53 11.23 12.00 1.39
C THR A 53 12.32 12.73 2.16
N LEU A 54 13.46 12.05 2.38
CA LEU A 54 14.63 12.63 3.03
C LEU A 54 15.60 13.13 1.95
N LYS A 55 15.93 14.42 1.98
CA LYS A 55 16.96 15.02 1.13
C LYS A 55 18.13 15.47 1.98
N GLN A 56 19.27 14.84 1.79
CA GLN A 56 20.53 15.23 2.41
C GLN A 56 21.38 15.97 1.38
N ARG A 57 21.80 17.20 1.70
CA ARG A 57 22.76 17.96 0.90
C ARG A 57 24.12 17.86 1.55
N SER A 58 25.15 17.59 0.77
CA SER A 58 26.54 17.54 1.21
C SER A 58 27.45 18.12 0.14
N ILE A 59 28.63 18.58 0.52
CA ILE A 59 29.69 18.95 -0.41
C ILE A 59 30.66 17.77 -0.47
N ASN A 60 30.94 17.26 -1.66
CA ASN A 60 31.89 16.17 -1.82
C ASN A 60 33.35 16.65 -1.71
N SER A 61 34.30 15.72 -1.71
CA SER A 61 35.74 16.03 -1.60
C SER A 61 36.29 16.91 -2.73
N LYS A 62 35.53 17.11 -3.82
CA LYS A 62 35.88 17.96 -4.97
C LYS A 62 35.25 19.35 -4.90
N GLY A 63 34.53 19.68 -3.81
CA GLY A 63 33.85 20.96 -3.65
C GLY A 63 32.49 21.05 -4.37
N ASN A 64 32.02 19.97 -4.99
CA ASN A 64 30.72 19.96 -5.66
C ASN A 64 29.59 19.63 -4.69
N GLU A 65 28.46 20.33 -4.80
CA GLU A 65 27.24 19.97 -4.10
C GLU A 65 26.68 18.63 -4.60
N GLU A 66 26.38 17.75 -3.66
CA GLU A 66 25.72 16.47 -3.88
C GLU A 66 24.44 16.44 -3.06
N THR A 67 23.33 16.00 -3.67
CA THR A 67 22.07 15.78 -2.97
C THR A 67 21.70 14.31 -3.03
N LYS A 68 21.75 13.64 -1.88
CA LYS A 68 21.24 12.29 -1.72
C LYS A 68 19.76 12.35 -1.35
N THR A 69 18.92 11.71 -2.15
CA THR A 69 17.48 11.61 -1.86
C THR A 69 17.15 10.16 -1.50
N SER A 70 16.51 9.96 -0.35
CA SER A 70 15.93 8.68 0.07
C SER A 70 14.41 8.82 0.17
N VAL A 71 13.69 7.79 -0.24
CA VAL A 71 12.22 7.73 -0.16
C VAL A 71 11.86 6.50 0.64
N ILE A 72 11.20 6.72 1.78
CA ILE A 72 10.70 5.68 2.66
C ILE A 72 9.19 5.63 2.49
N ASN A 73 8.65 4.45 2.20
CA ASN A 73 7.20 4.24 2.11
C ASN A 73 6.77 3.35 3.28
N LEU A 74 5.86 3.86 4.09
CA LEU A 74 5.15 3.10 5.11
C LEU A 74 3.74 2.87 4.57
N VAL A 75 3.41 1.61 4.32
CA VAL A 75 2.16 1.21 3.67
C VAL A 75 1.40 0.31 4.62
N ASP A 76 0.18 0.71 4.93
CA ASP A 76 -0.79 -0.13 5.62
C ASP A 76 -1.86 -0.55 4.61
N LEU A 77 -2.00 -1.86 4.39
CA LEU A 77 -2.91 -2.41 3.42
C LEU A 77 -4.24 -2.75 4.09
N ALA A 78 -5.33 -2.53 3.36
CA ALA A 78 -6.65 -3.02 3.72
C ALA A 78 -6.63 -4.56 3.87
N GLY A 79 -7.59 -5.07 4.62
CA GLY A 79 -7.76 -6.51 4.79
C GLY A 79 -8.11 -7.20 3.47
N SER A 80 -7.68 -8.47 3.35
CA SER A 80 -7.90 -9.30 2.15
C SER A 80 -9.16 -10.15 2.21
N GLU A 81 -9.97 -9.98 3.26
CA GLU A 81 -11.14 -10.82 3.51
C GLU A 81 -12.16 -10.76 2.36
N ARG A 82 -12.80 -11.90 2.11
CA ARG A 82 -13.82 -12.01 1.05
C ARG A 82 -15.18 -11.57 1.56
N LEU A 83 -15.97 -11.02 0.65
CA LEU A 83 -17.36 -10.62 0.90
C LEU A 83 -18.24 -11.77 1.41
N THR A 84 -17.89 -13.01 1.08
CA THR A 84 -18.59 -14.22 1.58
C THR A 84 -18.45 -14.40 3.08
N ASP A 85 -17.33 -13.97 3.64
CA ASP A 85 -16.98 -14.19 5.06
C ASP A 85 -17.60 -13.09 5.92
N LEU A 86 -17.85 -11.91 5.34
CA LEU A 86 -18.68 -10.86 5.91
C LEU A 86 -20.18 -11.20 5.88
N ALA A 87 -20.58 -12.23 5.13
CA ALA A 87 -21.97 -12.62 4.88
C ALA A 87 -22.39 -13.90 5.61
N GLY A 88 -21.87 -14.15 6.81
CA GLY A 88 -22.27 -15.23 7.73
C GLY A 88 -23.73 -15.21 8.22
N GLY A 89 -24.66 -14.65 7.44
CA GLY A 89 -26.08 -14.62 7.72
C GLY A 89 -26.77 -13.56 6.88
N ARG A 90 -27.53 -14.00 5.87
CA ARG A 90 -28.65 -13.30 5.19
C ARG A 90 -28.83 -11.83 5.60
N ASN A 91 -28.03 -10.92 5.08
CA ASN A 91 -28.33 -9.48 5.11
C ASN A 91 -27.58 -8.81 3.96
N THR A 92 -28.31 -8.57 2.88
CA THR A 92 -28.24 -7.39 2.01
C THR A 92 -27.04 -6.47 2.28
N VAL A 93 -25.86 -6.85 1.77
CA VAL A 93 -24.79 -5.87 1.53
C VAL A 93 -25.35 -4.92 0.48
N THR A 94 -25.70 -3.70 0.90
CA THR A 94 -26.17 -2.64 0.00
C THR A 94 -25.16 -2.45 -1.13
N GLY A 95 -25.64 -2.17 -2.35
CA GLY A 95 -24.81 -2.18 -3.57
C GLY A 95 -23.52 -1.35 -3.47
N ASP A 96 -23.50 -0.30 -2.66
CA ASP A 96 -22.32 0.54 -2.47
C ASP A 96 -21.25 -0.11 -1.58
N LYS A 97 -21.63 -0.80 -0.48
CA LYS A 97 -20.69 -1.57 0.36
C LYS A 97 -20.08 -2.75 -0.42
N PHE A 98 -20.86 -3.35 -1.31
CA PHE A 98 -20.39 -4.40 -2.20
C PHE A 98 -19.36 -3.86 -3.20
N ARG A 99 -19.67 -2.75 -3.88
CA ARG A 99 -18.75 -2.08 -4.82
C ARG A 99 -17.43 -1.66 -4.17
N GLU A 100 -17.50 -1.13 -2.95
CA GLU A 100 -16.32 -0.74 -2.17
C GLU A 100 -15.42 -1.96 -1.87
N SER A 101 -16.00 -3.04 -1.35
CA SER A 101 -15.25 -4.27 -1.04
C SER A 101 -14.62 -4.91 -2.28
N VAL A 102 -15.31 -4.84 -3.42
CA VAL A 102 -14.75 -5.26 -4.72
C VAL A 102 -13.56 -4.38 -5.10
N ALA A 103 -13.65 -3.06 -4.95
CA ALA A 103 -12.56 -2.14 -5.28
C ALA A 103 -11.32 -2.36 -4.39
N ILE A 104 -11.51 -2.62 -3.09
CA ILE A 104 -10.43 -2.94 -2.15
C ILE A 104 -9.70 -4.20 -2.59
N ASN A 105 -10.43 -5.30 -2.78
CA ASN A 105 -9.86 -6.58 -3.20
C ASN A 105 -9.26 -6.52 -4.61
N GLN A 106 -9.80 -5.68 -5.49
CA GLN A 106 -9.20 -5.41 -6.80
C GLN A 106 -7.79 -4.82 -6.66
N SER A 107 -7.61 -3.82 -5.79
CA SER A 107 -6.28 -3.20 -5.62
C SER A 107 -5.24 -4.18 -5.05
N LEU A 108 -5.63 -5.05 -4.11
CA LEU A 108 -4.76 -6.12 -3.58
C LEU A 108 -4.45 -7.19 -4.64
N SER A 109 -5.43 -7.55 -5.46
CA SER A 109 -5.24 -8.49 -6.57
C SER A 109 -4.26 -7.93 -7.61
N CYS A 110 -4.42 -6.66 -7.99
CA CYS A 110 -3.48 -5.97 -8.88
C CYS A 110 -2.06 -5.91 -8.29
N LEU A 111 -1.93 -5.72 -6.97
CA LEU A 111 -0.64 -5.78 -6.28
C LEU A 111 -0.02 -7.17 -6.40
N GLY A 112 -0.79 -8.23 -6.16
CA GLY A 112 -0.34 -9.62 -6.33
C GLY A 112 0.10 -9.94 -7.76
N ASN A 113 -0.62 -9.43 -8.76
CA ASN A 113 -0.24 -9.58 -10.17
C ASN A 113 1.08 -8.85 -10.48
N CYS A 114 1.32 -7.68 -9.88
CA CYS A 114 2.58 -6.97 -10.04
C CYS A 114 3.76 -7.74 -9.43
N ILE A 115 3.59 -8.27 -8.21
CA ILE A 115 4.62 -9.08 -7.53
C ILE A 115 4.94 -10.34 -8.34
N HIS A 116 3.91 -11.07 -8.76
CA HIS A 116 4.09 -12.26 -9.59
C HIS A 116 4.83 -11.95 -10.90
N ALA A 117 4.42 -10.91 -11.62
CA ALA A 117 5.11 -10.49 -12.85
C ALA A 117 6.57 -10.06 -12.60
N LEU A 118 6.87 -9.49 -11.42
CA LEU A 118 8.24 -9.14 -11.03
C LEU A 118 9.09 -10.37 -10.72
N ALA A 119 8.54 -11.35 -10.02
CA ALA A 119 9.20 -12.64 -9.79
C ALA A 119 9.51 -13.35 -11.11
N GLU A 120 8.56 -13.36 -12.04
CA GLU A 120 8.76 -13.94 -13.37
C GLU A 120 9.84 -13.23 -14.19
N LYS A 121 9.89 -11.91 -14.08
CA LYS A 121 10.95 -11.11 -14.70
C LYS A 121 12.31 -11.38 -14.08
N ALA A 122 12.39 -11.59 -12.76
CA ALA A 122 13.62 -11.98 -12.07
C ALA A 122 14.11 -13.38 -12.51
N ASN A 123 13.18 -14.28 -12.86
CA ASN A 123 13.47 -15.59 -13.45
C ASN A 123 13.78 -15.54 -14.95
N GLY A 124 14.00 -14.35 -15.53
CA GLY A 124 14.40 -14.18 -16.92
C GLY A 124 13.27 -14.21 -17.95
N ARG A 125 12.00 -14.29 -17.53
CA ARG A 125 10.86 -14.20 -18.46
C ARG A 125 10.63 -12.75 -18.87
N ASN A 126 10.32 -12.53 -20.15
CA ASN A 126 9.99 -11.21 -20.66
C ASN A 126 8.49 -10.89 -20.39
N VAL A 127 8.19 -10.50 -19.15
CA VAL A 127 6.83 -10.14 -18.72
C VAL A 127 6.73 -8.65 -18.42
N LYS A 128 5.63 -8.02 -18.88
CA LYS A 128 5.31 -6.62 -18.56
C LYS A 128 4.58 -6.55 -17.23
N VAL A 129 5.11 -5.76 -16.29
CA VAL A 129 4.50 -5.59 -14.96
C VAL A 129 3.30 -4.63 -15.04
N PRO A 130 2.09 -5.03 -14.60
CA PRO A 130 0.84 -4.29 -14.81
C PRO A 130 0.59 -3.18 -13.77
N TYR A 131 1.58 -2.32 -13.53
CA TYR A 131 1.47 -1.24 -12.53
C TYR A 131 0.31 -0.27 -12.71
N ARG A 132 -0.31 -0.21 -13.90
CA ARG A 132 -1.35 0.78 -14.23
C ARG A 132 -2.76 0.36 -13.80
N GLU A 133 -2.95 -0.90 -13.41
CA GLU A 133 -4.28 -1.45 -13.11
C GLU A 133 -4.91 -0.92 -11.83
N SER A 134 -4.11 -0.41 -10.88
CA SER A 134 -4.64 0.20 -9.66
C SER A 134 -3.85 1.46 -9.27
N VAL A 135 -4.49 2.39 -8.55
CA VAL A 135 -3.79 3.57 -8.00
C VAL A 135 -2.68 3.13 -7.05
N LEU A 136 -2.92 2.11 -6.24
CA LEU A 136 -1.95 1.52 -5.30
C LEU A 136 -0.67 1.07 -6.03
N THR A 137 -0.81 0.23 -7.06
CA THR A 137 0.35 -0.28 -7.82
C THR A 137 1.06 0.81 -8.61
N ARG A 138 0.35 1.86 -9.04
CA ARG A 138 0.97 3.06 -9.64
C ARG A 138 1.81 3.83 -8.64
N LEU A 139 1.34 3.98 -7.39
CA LEU A 139 2.04 4.68 -6.31
C LEU A 139 3.29 3.90 -5.88
N LEU A 140 3.16 2.58 -5.76
CA LEU A 140 4.22 1.69 -5.28
C LEU A 140 5.17 1.19 -6.37
N MET A 141 5.02 1.62 -7.63
CA MET A 141 5.85 1.18 -8.75
C MET A 141 7.36 1.24 -8.46
N ASN A 142 7.83 2.34 -7.88
CA ASN A 142 9.26 2.50 -7.53
C ASN A 142 9.68 1.63 -6.34
N ALA A 143 8.76 1.32 -5.43
CA ALA A 143 9.04 0.46 -4.29
C ALA A 143 9.11 -1.01 -4.72
N LEU A 144 8.22 -1.47 -5.61
CA LEU A 144 8.09 -2.88 -5.98
C LEU A 144 9.14 -3.36 -6.98
N GLY A 145 9.40 -2.60 -8.05
CA GLY A 145 10.33 -3.02 -9.10
C GLY A 145 11.36 -1.97 -9.49
N GLY A 146 11.49 -0.91 -8.69
CA GLY A 146 12.53 0.10 -8.84
C GLY A 146 13.77 -0.21 -7.99
N ASN A 147 14.64 0.79 -7.86
CA ASN A 147 15.81 0.73 -6.98
C ASN A 147 15.40 1.04 -5.52
N SER A 148 14.60 0.15 -4.93
CA SER A 148 14.15 0.26 -3.54
C SER A 148 14.35 -1.07 -2.82
N ARG A 149 14.61 -1.01 -1.51
CA ARG A 149 14.55 -2.18 -0.65
C ARG A 149 13.15 -2.25 -0.07
N THR A 150 12.44 -3.32 -0.39
CA THR A 150 11.04 -3.49 0.00
C THR A 150 10.90 -4.79 0.78
N ALA A 151 10.24 -4.69 1.93
CA ALA A 151 9.83 -5.82 2.75
C ALA A 151 8.30 -5.79 2.85
N MET A 152 7.68 -6.95 2.73
CA MET A 152 6.26 -7.13 2.93
C MET A 152 6.05 -8.00 4.18
N ILE A 153 5.14 -7.57 5.05
CA ILE A 153 4.78 -8.32 6.25
C ILE A 153 3.43 -8.98 5.96
N ALA A 154 3.40 -10.31 6.04
CA ALA A 154 2.19 -11.10 5.89
C ALA A 154 1.61 -11.39 7.27
N ASN A 155 0.54 -10.70 7.64
CA ASN A 155 -0.18 -10.91 8.89
C ASN A 155 -1.19 -12.05 8.70
N ILE A 156 -1.00 -13.15 9.42
CA ILE A 156 -1.88 -14.32 9.39
C ILE A 156 -2.49 -14.59 10.76
N SER A 157 -3.61 -15.32 10.80
CA SER A 157 -4.28 -15.70 12.04
C SER A 157 -4.06 -17.18 12.33
N PRO A 158 -3.66 -17.57 13.56
CA PRO A 158 -3.52 -18.97 13.94
C PRO A 158 -4.86 -19.66 14.24
N ALA A 159 -5.99 -18.95 14.19
CA ALA A 159 -7.29 -19.49 14.53
C ALA A 159 -7.85 -20.37 13.40
N ASP A 160 -8.41 -21.53 13.74
CA ASP A 160 -8.96 -22.50 12.78
C ASP A 160 -10.05 -21.90 11.89
N VAL A 161 -10.87 -20.99 12.44
CA VAL A 161 -11.91 -20.28 11.69
C VAL A 161 -11.38 -19.43 10.55
N ASN A 162 -10.09 -19.08 10.56
CA ASN A 162 -9.42 -18.25 9.57
C ASN A 162 -8.47 -19.08 8.67
N TYR A 163 -8.60 -20.41 8.65
CA TYR A 163 -7.71 -21.30 7.89
C TYR A 163 -7.61 -20.89 6.41
N ASP A 164 -8.74 -20.66 5.74
CA ASP A 164 -8.78 -20.35 4.30
C ASP A 164 -8.13 -18.98 3.97
N GLU A 165 -8.32 -18.00 4.84
CA GLU A 165 -7.71 -16.67 4.71
C GLU A 165 -6.21 -16.74 4.94
N THR A 166 -5.76 -17.43 6.00
CA THR A 166 -4.33 -17.65 6.26
C THR A 166 -3.65 -18.38 5.11
N LEU A 167 -4.28 -19.43 4.55
CA LEU A 167 -3.76 -20.14 3.40
C LEU A 167 -3.69 -19.23 2.16
N SER A 168 -4.66 -18.34 1.98
CA SER A 168 -4.66 -17.36 0.89
C SER A 168 -3.50 -16.36 1.02
N THR A 169 -3.23 -15.85 2.22
CA THR A 169 -2.09 -14.96 2.50
C THR A 169 -0.75 -15.66 2.30
N LEU A 170 -0.61 -16.92 2.74
CA LEU A 170 0.62 -17.69 2.54
C LEU A 170 0.89 -17.96 1.05
N ARG A 171 -0.15 -18.34 0.29
CA ARG A 171 -0.06 -18.50 -1.16
C ARG A 171 0.29 -17.19 -1.87
N TYR A 172 -0.15 -16.05 -1.33
CA TYR A 172 0.26 -14.75 -1.83
C TYR A 172 1.76 -14.50 -1.59
N GLY A 173 2.24 -14.76 -0.37
CA GLY A 173 3.64 -14.56 0.01
C GLY A 173 4.63 -15.51 -0.66
N GLN A 174 4.17 -16.65 -1.18
CA GLN A 174 5.00 -17.59 -1.95
C GLN A 174 5.31 -17.13 -3.39
N ARG A 175 4.52 -16.21 -3.94
CA ARG A 175 4.65 -15.73 -5.34
C ARG A 175 5.85 -14.82 -5.54
#